data_AF-A0A968HPH4-F1
#
_entry.id   AF-A0A968HPH4-F1
#
_cell.length_a   1.000
_cell.length_b   1.000
_cell.length_c   1.000
_cell.angle_alpha   90.00
_cell.angle_beta   90.00
_cell.angle_gamma   90.00
#
_symmetry.space_group_name_H-M   'P 1'
#
loop_
_entity.id
_entity.type
_entity.pdbx_description
1 polymer ?
#
loop_
_entity_poly.entity_id
_entity_poly.type
_entity_poly.pdbx_seq_one_letter_code
_entity_poly.pdbx_strand_id
1 'polypeptide(L)'
;MWFANRTVKYALEAKVLQSDSTGDVKAYAKEITENFLKFRYAPFSSEGGMLGYLLNGHPGTAFRNIAAAVPCVLSNHPDFSGRHHKISDHDRSILTGKKYPAKFRCHHLLLQLTQNPVYKRQ
;
A
#
# COMPACT_ATOMS: atom_id res chain seq x y z
N MET A 1 16.82 23.03 12.35
CA MET A 1 17.09 22.99 10.90
C MET A 1 17.25 21.53 10.50
N TRP A 2 16.20 20.91 9.95
CA TRP A 2 16.24 19.50 9.56
C TRP A 2 16.86 19.39 8.18
N PHE A 3 18.09 18.91 8.11
CA PHE A 3 18.68 18.50 6.83
C PHE A 3 17.96 17.24 6.37
N ALA A 4 16.94 17.40 5.53
CA ALA A 4 16.37 16.29 4.79
C ALA A 4 17.49 15.65 3.95
N ASN A 5 17.92 14.46 4.35
CA ASN A 5 18.98 13.73 3.69
C ASN A 5 18.53 13.40 2.25
N ARG A 6 19.18 13.98 1.24
CA ARG A 6 18.74 13.99 -0.18
C ARG A 6 18.66 12.60 -0.83
N THR A 7 19.13 11.55 -0.14
CA THR A 7 19.19 10.17 -0.64
C THR A 7 18.08 9.27 -0.10
N VAL A 8 17.22 9.75 0.81
CA VAL A 8 16.10 8.96 1.32
C VAL A 8 15.03 8.84 0.22
N LYS A 9 14.91 7.63 -0.34
CA LYS A 9 13.88 7.30 -1.34
C LYS A 9 12.61 6.84 -0.62
N TYR A 10 11.50 7.52 -0.86
CA TYR A 10 10.17 7.03 -0.52
C TYR A 10 9.77 5.98 -1.55
N ALA A 11 9.66 4.72 -1.14
CA ALA A 11 9.26 3.66 -2.06
C ALA A 11 7.74 3.70 -2.27
N LEU A 12 7.35 3.85 -3.53
CA LEU A 12 6.00 3.71 -4.01
C LEU A 12 5.97 2.52 -4.97
N GLU A 13 5.05 1.60 -4.75
CA GLU A 13 4.82 0.45 -5.62
C GLU A 13 3.35 0.47 -6.07
N ALA A 14 3.09 0.05 -7.30
CA ALA A 14 1.74 0.08 -7.87
C ALA A 14 1.36 -1.26 -8.49
N LYS A 15 0.11 -1.69 -8.29
CA LYS A 15 -0.46 -2.87 -8.95
C LYS A 15 -1.78 -2.52 -9.64
N VAL A 16 -2.07 -3.24 -10.72
CA VAL A 16 -3.40 -3.25 -11.32
C VAL A 16 -4.19 -4.40 -10.69
N LEU A 17 -5.36 -4.09 -10.14
CA LEU A 17 -6.27 -5.04 -9.52
C LEU A 17 -7.45 -5.25 -10.48
N GLN A 18 -7.59 -6.47 -11.02
CA GLN A 18 -8.67 -6.78 -11.96
C GLN A 18 -10.04 -6.64 -11.28
N SER A 19 -10.17 -7.17 -10.07
CA SER A 19 -11.35 -7.02 -9.21
C SER A 19 -10.97 -6.77 -7.75
N ASP A 20 -11.97 -6.60 -6.90
CA ASP A 20 -11.82 -6.54 -5.44
C ASP A 20 -11.74 -7.94 -4.78
N SER A 21 -11.58 -9.01 -5.56
CA SER A 21 -11.47 -10.38 -5.06
C SER A 21 -10.17 -10.64 -4.29
N THR A 22 -10.19 -11.67 -3.43
CA THR A 22 -9.01 -12.09 -2.65
C THR A 22 -7.84 -12.55 -3.53
N GLY A 23 -8.13 -13.16 -4.69
CA GLY A 23 -7.11 -13.59 -5.66
C GLY A 23 -6.35 -12.40 -6.25
N ASP A 24 -7.08 -11.35 -6.63
CA ASP A 24 -6.48 -10.18 -7.30
C ASP A 24 -5.68 -9.30 -6.35
N VAL A 25 -6.09 -9.17 -5.07
CA VAL A 25 -5.32 -8.42 -4.08
C VAL A 25 -4.07 -9.14 -3.59
N LYS A 26 -3.89 -10.43 -3.92
CA LYS A 26 -2.76 -11.24 -3.43
C LYS A 26 -1.41 -10.69 -3.88
N ALA A 27 -1.30 -10.25 -5.14
CA ALA A 27 -0.07 -9.65 -5.66
C ALA A 27 0.26 -8.33 -4.94
N TYR A 28 -0.76 -7.53 -4.63
CA TYR A 28 -0.61 -6.31 -3.84
C TYR A 28 -0.13 -6.61 -2.41
N ALA A 29 -0.77 -7.56 -1.74
CA ALA A 29 -0.40 -7.99 -0.39
C ALA A 29 1.03 -8.55 -0.31
N LYS A 30 1.44 -9.30 -1.34
CA LYS A 30 2.78 -9.89 -1.45
C LYS A 30 3.89 -8.82 -1.44
N GLU A 31 3.69 -7.69 -2.08
CA GLU A 31 4.67 -6.59 -2.07
C GLU A 31 4.89 -6.05 -0.66
N ILE A 32 3.82 -5.92 0.12
CA ILE A 32 3.90 -5.45 1.50
C ILE A 32 4.72 -6.44 2.33
N THR A 33 4.32 -7.72 2.33
CA THR A 33 4.91 -8.73 3.22
C THR A 33 6.31 -9.16 2.81
N GLU A 34 6.59 -9.24 1.51
CA GLU A 34 7.88 -9.73 1.02
C GLU A 34 8.89 -8.64 0.73
N ASN A 35 8.47 -7.41 0.43
CA ASN A 35 9.40 -6.34 0.05
C ASN A 35 9.46 -5.21 1.08
N PHE A 36 8.33 -4.61 1.47
CA PHE A 36 8.33 -3.54 2.46
C PHE A 36 8.72 -4.03 3.86
N LEU A 37 8.07 -5.10 4.36
CA LEU A 37 8.32 -5.62 5.71
C LEU A 37 9.68 -6.30 5.85
N LYS A 38 10.30 -6.72 4.74
CA LYS A 38 11.66 -7.30 4.71
C LYS A 38 12.77 -6.30 4.36
N PHE A 39 12.50 -5.00 4.42
CA PHE A 39 13.46 -3.93 4.13
C PHE A 39 14.04 -3.94 2.71
N ARG A 40 13.41 -4.65 1.75
CA ARG A 40 13.83 -4.58 0.34
C ARG A 40 13.41 -3.25 -0.27
N TYR A 41 12.22 -2.78 0.09
CA TYR A 41 11.73 -1.44 -0.24
C TYR A 41 11.81 -0.53 0.98
N ALA A 42 12.23 0.71 0.74
CA ALA A 42 12.36 1.76 1.74
C ALA A 42 13.11 1.34 3.04
N PRO A 43 14.31 0.73 2.96
CA PRO A 43 15.05 0.27 4.15
C PRO A 43 15.36 1.39 5.16
N PHE A 44 15.53 2.62 4.67
CA PHE A 44 15.88 3.79 5.48
C PHE A 44 14.69 4.71 5.77
N SER A 45 13.48 4.34 5.35
CA SER A 45 12.25 5.09 5.60
C SER A 45 11.37 4.33 6.58
N SER A 46 10.71 5.05 7.47
CA SER A 46 9.61 4.51 8.30
C SER A 46 8.28 4.46 7.53
N GLU A 47 8.25 4.90 6.28
CA GLU A 47 7.01 5.01 5.49
C GLU A 47 7.22 4.57 4.05
N GLY A 48 6.15 4.03 3.45
CA GLY A 48 6.07 3.70 2.04
C GLY A 48 4.63 3.65 1.56
N GLY A 49 4.44 3.58 0.24
CA GLY A 49 3.12 3.61 -0.36
C GLY A 49 2.89 2.46 -1.34
N MET A 50 1.69 1.90 -1.25
CA MET A 50 1.13 0.99 -2.23
C MET A 50 -0.04 1.67 -2.93
N LEU A 51 -0.02 1.62 -4.27
CA LEU A 51 -1.08 2.10 -5.13
C LEU A 51 -1.76 0.91 -5.82
N GLY A 52 -3.08 0.92 -5.88
CA GLY A 52 -3.86 -0.09 -6.58
C GLY A 52 -4.79 0.56 -7.59
N TYR A 53 -4.64 0.24 -8.87
CA TYR A 53 -5.61 0.61 -9.90
C TYR A 53 -6.70 -0.45 -9.95
N LEU A 54 -7.87 -0.17 -9.36
CA LEU A 54 -8.97 -1.13 -9.28
C LEU A 54 -9.86 -1.00 -10.53
N LEU A 55 -9.84 -2.01 -11.39
CA LEU A 55 -10.57 -2.01 -12.66
C LEU A 55 -12.07 -2.32 -12.47
N ASN A 56 -12.38 -3.18 -11.50
CA ASN A 56 -13.75 -3.60 -11.19
C ASN A 56 -13.92 -3.87 -9.70
N GLY A 57 -15.15 -3.81 -9.19
CA GLY A 57 -15.47 -4.02 -7.78
C GLY A 57 -15.39 -2.74 -6.94
N HIS A 58 -15.40 -2.89 -5.61
CA HIS A 58 -15.51 -1.80 -4.66
C HIS A 58 -14.23 -1.63 -3.81
N PRO A 59 -13.65 -0.42 -3.74
CA PRO A 59 -12.43 -0.15 -2.95
C PRO A 59 -12.53 -0.57 -1.48
N GLY A 60 -13.70 -0.42 -0.87
CA GLY A 60 -13.94 -0.86 0.52
C GLY A 60 -13.80 -2.37 0.70
N THR A 61 -14.25 -3.18 -0.27
CA THR A 61 -14.09 -4.64 -0.24
C THR A 61 -12.63 -5.01 -0.49
N ALA A 62 -11.99 -4.37 -1.47
CA ALA A 62 -10.58 -4.57 -1.75
C ALA A 62 -9.72 -4.27 -0.50
N PHE A 63 -9.98 -3.19 0.24
CA PHE A 63 -9.29 -2.89 1.49
C PHE A 63 -9.49 -3.96 2.57
N ARG A 64 -10.72 -4.48 2.74
CA ARG A 64 -10.96 -5.59 3.68
C ARG A 64 -10.14 -6.82 3.30
N ASN A 65 -10.09 -7.13 2.01
CA ASN A 65 -9.33 -8.28 1.52
C ASN A 65 -7.81 -8.06 1.65
N ILE A 66 -7.31 -6.84 1.45
CA ILE A 66 -5.92 -6.46 1.72
C ILE A 66 -5.60 -6.62 3.21
N ALA A 67 -6.46 -6.13 4.10
CA ALA A 67 -6.29 -6.25 5.56
C ALA A 67 -6.31 -7.70 6.05
N ALA A 68 -7.04 -8.58 5.36
CA ALA A 68 -7.03 -10.02 5.64
C ALA A 68 -5.76 -10.70 5.10
N ALA A 69 -5.32 -10.34 3.88
CA ALA A 69 -4.14 -10.94 3.25
C ALA A 69 -2.81 -10.47 3.86
N VAL A 70 -2.79 -9.24 4.37
CA VAL A 70 -1.73 -8.70 5.23
C VAL A 70 -2.40 -8.47 6.58
N PRO A 71 -2.42 -9.45 7.51
CA PRO A 71 -3.18 -9.37 8.75
C PRO A 71 -2.82 -8.13 9.58
N CYS A 72 -3.50 -7.02 9.31
CA CYS A 72 -3.23 -5.69 9.82
C CYS A 72 -4.54 -4.89 9.89
N VAL A 73 -4.53 -3.82 10.68
CA VAL A 73 -5.66 -2.90 10.76
C VAL A 73 -5.44 -1.75 9.79
N LEU A 74 -6.45 -1.46 8.97
CA LEU A 74 -6.49 -0.31 8.08
C LEU A 74 -7.33 0.80 8.71
N SER A 75 -6.74 1.98 8.91
CA SER A 75 -7.44 3.18 9.35
C SER A 75 -7.50 4.23 8.24
N ASN A 76 -8.45 5.16 8.33
CA ASN A 76 -8.52 6.29 7.41
C ASN A 76 -7.32 7.21 7.62
N HIS A 77 -6.77 7.75 6.53
CA HIS A 77 -5.83 8.86 6.65
C HIS A 77 -6.59 10.12 7.12
N PRO A 78 -6.13 10.84 8.16
CA PRO A 78 -6.86 11.97 8.73
C PRO A 78 -7.12 13.09 7.70
N ASP A 79 -6.13 13.38 6.86
CA ASP A 79 -6.20 14.46 5.88
C ASP A 79 -6.96 14.10 4.58
N PHE A 80 -7.33 12.84 4.38
CA PHE A 80 -7.88 12.36 3.10
C PHE A 80 -9.15 11.50 3.28
N SER A 81 -10.09 11.96 4.10
CA SER A 81 -11.34 11.26 4.41
C SER A 81 -12.22 10.92 3.19
N GLY A 82 -12.20 11.78 2.17
CA GLY A 82 -12.95 11.58 0.91
C GLY A 82 -12.25 10.73 -0.14
N ARG A 83 -11.00 10.30 0.11
CA ARG A 83 -10.22 9.48 -0.83
C ARG A 83 -10.21 8.04 -0.34
N HIS A 84 -10.15 7.09 -1.27
CA HIS A 84 -9.88 5.68 -0.95
C HIS A 84 -8.41 5.51 -0.54
N HIS A 85 -8.06 6.09 0.61
CA HIS A 85 -6.73 6.11 1.19
C HIS A 85 -6.80 5.59 2.62
N LYS A 86 -6.09 4.50 2.88
CA LYS A 86 -5.93 3.92 4.21
C LYS A 86 -4.46 3.93 4.61
N ILE A 87 -4.21 3.79 5.91
CA ILE A 87 -2.88 3.52 6.45
C ILE A 87 -2.91 2.24 7.29
N SER A 88 -1.81 1.52 7.31
CA SER A 88 -1.54 0.50 8.34
C SER A 88 -0.14 0.64 8.89
N ASP A 89 -0.02 0.39 10.19
CA ASP A 89 1.24 0.40 10.92
C ASP A 89 1.73 -1.03 11.18
N HIS A 90 3.03 -1.25 11.00
CA HIS A 90 3.68 -2.56 11.06
C HIS A 90 4.96 -2.51 11.87
N ASP A 91 5.32 -3.66 12.43
CA ASP A 91 6.63 -3.91 13.02
C ASP A 91 7.49 -4.73 12.07
N ARG A 92 8.66 -4.20 11.72
CA ARG A 92 9.65 -4.90 10.90
C ARG A 92 10.71 -5.53 11.80
N SER A 93 11.00 -6.82 11.57
CA SER A 93 12.04 -7.55 12.30
C SER A 93 13.42 -7.20 11.75
N ILE A 94 14.17 -6.41 12.50
CA ILE A 94 15.54 -6.01 12.13
C ILE A 94 16.48 -7.20 12.37
N LEU A 95 17.18 -7.62 11.31
CA LEU A 95 18.34 -8.50 11.46
C LEU A 95 19.47 -7.71 12.10
N THR A 96 20.06 -8.28 13.15
CA THR A 96 21.00 -7.67 14.09
C THR A 96 22.07 -6.79 13.43
N GLY A 97 22.36 -5.63 14.03
CA GLY A 97 23.48 -4.76 13.65
C GLY A 97 23.17 -3.61 12.67
N LYS A 98 21.97 -3.56 12.05
CA LYS A 98 21.58 -2.46 11.14
C LYS A 98 20.63 -1.45 11.80
N LYS A 99 20.87 -0.15 11.59
CA LYS A 99 20.02 0.95 12.08
C LYS A 99 18.89 1.27 11.10
N TYR A 100 17.93 0.37 10.96
CA TYR A 100 16.71 0.61 10.17
C TYR A 100 15.52 0.99 11.06
N PRO A 101 14.53 1.76 10.58
CA PRO A 101 13.32 2.03 11.34
C PRO A 101 12.52 0.74 11.55
N ALA A 102 12.36 0.30 12.80
CA ALA A 102 11.57 -0.89 13.13
C ALA A 102 10.07 -0.67 12.84
N LYS A 103 9.56 0.51 13.18
CA LYS A 103 8.17 0.90 12.88
C LYS A 103 8.05 1.31 11.42
N PHE A 104 7.01 0.82 10.76
CA PHE A 104 6.75 1.09 9.35
C PHE A 104 5.27 1.36 9.09
N ARG A 105 4.96 2.51 8.48
CA ARG A 105 3.63 2.85 7.99
C ARG A 105 3.53 2.60 6.49
N CYS A 106 2.55 1.81 6.09
CA CYS A 106 2.19 1.63 4.71
C CYS A 106 0.95 2.46 4.38
N HIS A 107 1.07 3.34 3.38
CA HIS A 107 -0.05 4.07 2.81
C HIS A 107 -0.66 3.22 1.69
N HIS A 108 -1.98 3.06 1.70
CA HIS A 108 -2.72 2.27 0.71
C HIS A 108 -3.67 3.19 -0.04
N LEU A 109 -3.41 3.44 -1.31
CA LEU A 109 -4.26 4.25 -2.16
C LEU A 109 -4.87 3.38 -3.26
N LEU A 110 -6.20 3.26 -3.28
CA LEU A 110 -6.90 2.61 -4.38
C LEU A 110 -7.52 3.66 -5.31
N LEU A 111 -7.16 3.58 -6.59
CA LEU A 111 -7.71 4.39 -7.66
C LEU A 111 -8.70 3.52 -8.42
N GLN A 112 -9.99 3.74 -8.19
CA GLN A 112 -11.03 3.03 -8.93
C GLN A 112 -11.13 3.63 -10.33
N LEU A 113 -10.97 2.79 -11.35
CA LEU A 113 -11.23 3.18 -12.72
C LEU A 113 -12.71 2.97 -13.01
N THR A 114 -13.47 4.07 -13.03
CA THR A 114 -14.85 4.04 -13.48
C THR A 114 -14.86 3.77 -14.97
N GLN A 115 -15.46 2.67 -15.39
CA GLN A 115 -15.77 2.49 -16.81
C GLN A 115 -16.72 3.61 -17.22
N ASN A 116 -16.24 4.52 -18.07
CA ASN A 116 -17.10 5.50 -18.67
C ASN A 116 -18.01 4.76 -19.68
N PRO A 117 -19.34 4.72 -19.48
CA PRO A 117 -20.24 3.96 -20.34
C PRO A 117 -20.18 4.38 -21.82
N VAL A 118 -19.62 5.55 -22.11
CA VAL A 118 -19.44 6.09 -23.46
C VAL A 118 -18.35 5.36 -24.27
N TYR A 119 -17.38 4.70 -23.61
CA TYR A 119 -16.27 4.02 -24.28
C TYR A 119 -16.28 2.51 -24.00
N LYS A 120 -17.37 1.83 -24.35
CA LYS A 120 -17.31 0.38 -24.57
C LYS A 120 -16.78 0.16 -25.99
N ARG A 121 -15.58 -0.43 -26.11
CA ARG A 121 -15.12 -0.98 -27.39
C ARG A 121 -16.14 -2.04 -27.82
N GLN A 122 -16.76 -1.81 -28.98
CA GLN A 122 -17.57 -2.79 -29.70
C GLN A 122 -16.71 -4.01 -30.05
#